data_AF-A0A2V8TIS4-F1
#
_entry.id   AF-A0A2V8TIS4-F1
#
_cell.length_a   1.000
_cell.length_b   1.000
_cell.length_c   1.000
_cell.angle_alpha   90.00
_cell.angle_beta   90.00
_cell.angle_gamma   90.00
#
_symmetry.space_group_name_H-M   'P 1'
#
loop_
_entity.id
_entity.type
_entity.pdbx_description
1 polymer ?
#
loop_
_entity_poly.entity_id
_entity_poly.type
_entity_poly.pdbx_seq_one_letter_code
_entity_poly.pdbx_strand_id
1 'polypeptide(L)'
;MQQKKLNLYWTHPRTAAVLCIAILFAMSIVPVSQAQSGRRPPKQPTSPDPLPPKQDEPPIKPSSKDQNSTPGIPVKVGWYLQNMNTSSIYSRIVEDGCLERLSQTNSVKASPTKELNRKQAIDIAKGSSDTYVLWFELEVDLADSDRAGMGGVNPQYLSVRFEVFTPGTGKTKTSGHVYQRPRGPGGLPIPLPRTSGSAEYLLRNCGREMADRLLDTLSVARPPDRN
;
A
#
# COMPACT_ATOMS: atom_id res chain seq x y z
N MET A 1 -24.32 79.51 -0.11
CA MET A 1 -24.15 78.20 0.54
C MET A 1 -25.14 77.21 -0.07
N GLN A 2 -24.69 76.32 -0.96
CA GLN A 2 -25.47 75.16 -1.41
C GLN A 2 -24.65 73.89 -1.14
N GLN A 3 -25.18 72.98 -0.33
CA GLN A 3 -24.57 71.68 -0.10
C GLN A 3 -25.07 70.68 -1.15
N LYS A 4 -24.14 70.15 -1.96
CA LYS A 4 -24.34 68.98 -2.82
C LYS A 4 -24.46 67.73 -1.95
N LYS A 5 -25.63 67.07 -1.96
CA LYS A 5 -25.79 65.71 -1.45
C LYS A 5 -25.26 64.72 -2.50
N LEU A 6 -24.22 63.97 -2.16
CA LEU A 6 -23.73 62.81 -2.93
C LEU A 6 -24.62 61.60 -2.62
N ASN A 7 -25.38 61.14 -3.61
CA ASN A 7 -26.15 59.91 -3.53
C ASN A 7 -25.19 58.71 -3.62
N LEU A 8 -25.03 58.01 -2.50
CA LEU A 8 -24.29 56.76 -2.39
C LEU A 8 -25.18 55.62 -2.91
N TYR A 9 -24.92 55.16 -4.14
CA TYR A 9 -25.66 54.05 -4.74
C TYR A 9 -25.38 52.76 -3.99
N TRP A 10 -26.42 52.19 -3.40
CA TRP A 10 -26.42 50.86 -2.79
C TRP A 10 -26.16 49.80 -3.88
N THR A 11 -24.94 49.27 -3.90
CA THR A 11 -24.57 48.14 -4.77
C THR A 11 -25.24 46.87 -4.25
N HIS A 12 -26.05 46.23 -5.09
CA HIS A 12 -26.76 45.00 -4.76
C HIS A 12 -25.81 43.91 -4.22
N PRO A 13 -26.21 43.12 -3.21
CA PRO A 13 -25.35 42.12 -2.56
C PRO A 13 -24.79 41.05 -3.53
N ARG A 14 -25.43 40.90 -4.69
CA ARG A 14 -25.00 39.98 -5.75
C ARG A 14 -23.75 40.45 -6.50
N THR A 15 -23.54 41.75 -6.67
CA THR A 15 -22.34 42.27 -7.37
C THR A 15 -21.11 42.23 -6.47
N ALA A 16 -21.28 42.39 -5.16
CA ALA A 16 -20.20 42.24 -4.18
C ALA A 16 -19.66 40.79 -4.12
N ALA A 17 -20.54 39.78 -4.18
CA ALA A 17 -20.14 38.38 -4.13
C ALA A 17 -19.30 37.94 -5.34
N VAL A 18 -19.66 38.41 -6.55
CA VAL A 18 -18.91 38.10 -7.79
C VAL A 18 -17.49 38.69 -7.74
N LEU A 19 -17.35 39.89 -7.18
CA LEU A 19 -16.06 40.58 -7.11
C LEU A 19 -15.10 39.90 -6.10
N CYS A 20 -15.62 39.38 -4.98
CA CYS A 20 -14.82 38.62 -4.01
C CYS A 20 -14.29 37.29 -4.57
N ILE A 21 -15.08 36.59 -5.38
CA ILE A 21 -14.66 35.32 -6.00
C ILE A 21 -13.55 35.55 -7.03
N ALA A 22 -13.63 36.63 -7.80
CA ALA A 22 -12.60 36.99 -8.78
C ALA A 22 -11.24 37.30 -8.13
N ILE A 23 -11.24 37.96 -6.96
CA ILE A 23 -10.01 38.29 -6.22
C ILE A 23 -9.36 37.02 -5.65
N LEU A 24 -10.14 36.07 -5.13
CA LEU A 24 -9.61 34.80 -4.61
C LEU A 24 -8.97 33.94 -5.70
N PHE A 25 -9.51 33.97 -6.93
CA PHE A 25 -8.92 33.22 -8.04
C PHE A 25 -7.56 33.80 -8.49
N ALA A 26 -7.41 35.13 -8.45
CA ALA A 26 -6.18 35.81 -8.86
C ALA A 26 -4.98 35.55 -7.92
N MET A 27 -5.21 35.19 -6.66
CA MET A 27 -4.14 34.95 -5.67
C MET A 27 -3.58 33.51 -5.67
N SER A 28 -4.07 32.61 -6.51
CA SER A 28 -3.68 31.19 -6.49
C SER A 28 -2.48 30.83 -7.39
N ILE A 29 -1.88 31.79 -8.10
CA ILE A 29 -0.73 31.52 -8.99
C ILE A 29 0.58 31.82 -8.24
N VAL A 30 1.06 30.87 -7.44
CA VAL A 30 2.43 30.88 -6.90
C VAL A 30 3.27 29.87 -7.68
N PRO A 31 4.32 30.28 -8.43
CA PRO A 31 5.20 29.35 -9.11
C PRO A 31 6.17 28.69 -8.11
N VAL A 32 6.04 27.38 -7.92
CA VAL A 32 7.00 26.58 -7.15
C VAL A 32 8.19 26.25 -8.06
N SER A 33 9.28 27.00 -7.93
CA SER A 33 10.57 26.66 -8.56
C SER A 33 11.21 25.48 -7.81
N GLN A 34 11.20 24.29 -8.40
CA GLN A 34 12.00 23.15 -7.95
C GLN A 34 13.27 23.08 -8.81
N ALA A 35 14.38 23.55 -8.25
CA ALA A 35 15.72 23.36 -8.80
C ALA A 35 16.25 21.99 -8.34
N GLN A 36 16.27 20.99 -9.22
CA GLN A 36 16.89 19.70 -8.92
C GLN A 36 18.28 19.62 -9.57
N SER A 37 19.28 19.98 -8.76
CA SER A 37 20.71 19.93 -9.06
C SER A 37 21.18 18.51 -9.42
N GLY A 38 22.06 18.45 -10.42
CA GLY A 38 22.49 17.23 -11.09
C GLY A 38 23.33 16.26 -10.25
N ARG A 39 23.34 15.01 -10.72
CA ARG A 39 24.30 13.98 -10.31
C ARG A 39 24.87 13.33 -11.57
N ARG A 40 26.14 13.62 -11.88
CA ARG A 40 26.96 12.84 -12.81
C ARG A 40 27.51 11.60 -12.08
N PRO A 41 27.66 10.45 -12.76
CA PRO A 41 28.08 9.18 -12.17
C PRO A 41 29.63 9.10 -12.05
N PRO A 42 30.17 8.47 -11.00
CA PRO A 42 31.56 8.04 -11.00
C PRO A 42 31.75 6.72 -11.79
N LYS A 43 32.79 6.73 -12.62
CA LYS A 43 33.31 5.62 -13.43
C LYS A 43 33.81 4.48 -12.56
N GLN A 44 33.56 3.25 -12.99
CA GLN A 44 34.13 2.02 -12.44
C GLN A 44 35.38 1.63 -13.27
N PRO A 45 36.54 1.37 -12.65
CA PRO A 45 37.69 0.80 -13.35
C PRO A 45 37.71 -0.74 -13.35
N THR A 46 38.28 -1.20 -14.46
CA THR A 46 38.61 -2.50 -15.06
C THR A 46 39.01 -3.69 -14.15
N SER A 47 38.60 -4.88 -14.61
CA SER A 47 39.02 -6.24 -14.21
C SER A 47 40.54 -6.49 -14.28
N PRO A 48 41.08 -7.49 -13.55
CA PRO A 48 41.56 -8.70 -14.24
C PRO A 48 41.37 -10.04 -13.48
N ASP A 49 40.92 -11.07 -14.21
CA ASP A 49 41.20 -12.51 -14.01
C ASP A 49 42.69 -12.82 -14.35
N PRO A 50 43.33 -13.98 -14.01
CA PRO A 50 42.76 -15.33 -13.77
C PRO A 50 43.33 -16.17 -12.60
N LEU A 51 42.58 -17.23 -12.23
CA LEU A 51 42.92 -18.34 -11.31
C LEU A 51 44.22 -19.11 -11.66
N PRO A 52 44.86 -19.79 -10.67
CA PRO A 52 44.82 -21.28 -10.59
C PRO A 52 44.97 -21.85 -9.14
N PRO A 53 45.08 -23.18 -8.93
CA PRO A 53 44.18 -24.29 -9.22
C PRO A 53 43.58 -24.92 -7.92
N LYS A 54 42.50 -25.70 -8.09
CA LYS A 54 41.80 -26.46 -7.02
C LYS A 54 42.74 -27.47 -6.34
N GLN A 55 42.76 -27.43 -5.01
CA GLN A 55 43.36 -28.45 -4.16
C GLN A 55 42.25 -29.05 -3.28
N ASP A 56 42.24 -30.38 -3.18
CA ASP A 56 41.19 -31.23 -2.62
C ASP A 56 40.73 -30.85 -1.20
N GLU A 57 39.42 -30.74 -0.98
CA GLU A 57 38.82 -30.63 0.35
C GLU A 57 37.92 -31.85 0.66
N PRO A 58 38.07 -32.48 1.85
CA PRO A 58 37.31 -33.64 2.32
C PRO A 58 35.83 -33.33 2.64
N PRO A 59 34.96 -34.34 2.82
CA PRO A 59 33.53 -34.24 2.56
C PRO A 59 32.78 -33.26 3.48
N ILE A 60 31.98 -32.41 2.84
CA ILE A 60 31.05 -31.44 3.42
C ILE A 60 30.09 -32.15 4.37
N LYS A 61 30.33 -32.03 5.68
CA LYS A 61 29.24 -32.10 6.66
C LYS A 61 28.29 -30.94 6.36
N PRO A 62 26.97 -31.14 6.22
CA PRO A 62 26.05 -30.04 6.05
C PRO A 62 26.13 -29.15 7.30
N SER A 63 26.69 -27.95 7.11
CA SER A 63 26.70 -26.89 8.10
C SER A 63 25.26 -26.56 8.45
N SER A 64 24.83 -26.99 9.63
CA SER A 64 23.61 -26.56 10.28
C SER A 64 23.55 -25.04 10.27
N LYS A 65 22.62 -24.48 9.51
CA LYS A 65 22.31 -23.06 9.46
C LYS A 65 21.50 -22.68 10.71
N ASP A 66 22.02 -23.00 11.89
CA ASP A 66 21.51 -22.55 13.17
C ASP A 66 22.23 -21.25 13.52
N GLN A 67 21.75 -20.14 12.95
CA GLN A 67 22.09 -18.81 13.43
C GLN A 67 20.82 -18.16 13.99
N ASN A 68 20.62 -18.39 15.28
CA ASN A 68 20.02 -17.45 16.22
C ASN A 68 18.67 -16.88 15.77
N SER A 69 17.65 -17.73 15.67
CA SER A 69 16.29 -17.30 15.37
C SER A 69 15.69 -16.58 16.58
N THR A 70 15.81 -15.26 16.64
CA THR A 70 14.87 -14.47 17.43
C THR A 70 13.45 -14.91 17.03
N PRO A 71 12.57 -15.24 17.98
CA PRO A 71 11.22 -15.70 17.62
C PRO A 71 10.53 -14.61 16.80
N GLY A 72 10.26 -14.90 15.53
CA GLY A 72 9.59 -13.96 14.63
C GLY A 72 8.20 -13.62 15.16
N ILE A 73 7.81 -12.36 15.03
CA ILE A 73 6.52 -11.84 15.48
C ILE A 73 5.41 -12.63 14.79
N PRO A 74 4.52 -13.33 15.52
CA PRO A 74 3.46 -14.12 14.90
C PRO A 74 2.39 -13.20 14.30
N VAL A 75 2.07 -13.44 13.03
CA VAL A 75 1.05 -12.70 12.27
C VAL A 75 0.10 -13.68 11.60
N LYS A 76 -1.20 -13.53 11.85
CA LYS A 76 -2.24 -14.21 11.08
C LYS A 76 -2.75 -13.28 10.00
N VAL A 77 -2.74 -13.75 8.76
CA VAL A 77 -3.34 -13.05 7.62
C VAL A 77 -4.72 -13.66 7.39
N GLY A 78 -5.74 -12.83 7.24
CA GLY A 78 -7.09 -13.26 6.95
C GLY A 78 -7.82 -12.26 6.07
N TRP A 79 -8.82 -12.71 5.34
CA TRP A 79 -9.58 -11.88 4.42
C TRP A 79 -11.08 -12.13 4.53
N TYR A 80 -11.85 -11.16 4.04
CA TYR A 80 -13.30 -11.26 3.93
C TYR A 80 -13.75 -10.95 2.51
N LEU A 81 -14.72 -11.71 2.00
CA LEU A 81 -15.37 -11.41 0.73
C LEU A 81 -16.69 -10.67 0.97
N GLN A 82 -16.64 -9.34 0.89
CA GLN A 82 -17.85 -8.51 1.09
C GLN A 82 -18.79 -8.55 -0.13
N ASN A 83 -18.24 -8.62 -1.34
CA ASN A 83 -19.01 -8.58 -2.58
C ASN A 83 -19.09 -9.96 -3.24
N MET A 84 -20.30 -10.52 -3.32
CA MET A 84 -20.55 -11.84 -3.94
C MET A 84 -20.22 -11.86 -5.45
N ASN A 85 -20.15 -10.70 -6.10
CA ASN A 85 -19.80 -10.59 -7.52
C ASN A 85 -18.28 -10.57 -7.77
N THR A 86 -17.47 -10.66 -6.70
CA THR A 86 -16.00 -10.74 -6.77
C THR A 86 -15.56 -12.18 -6.47
N SER A 87 -14.70 -12.73 -7.33
CA SER A 87 -14.17 -14.09 -7.11
C SER A 87 -13.19 -14.12 -5.94
N SER A 88 -13.31 -15.12 -5.06
CA SER A 88 -12.39 -15.34 -3.93
C SER A 88 -10.94 -15.63 -4.36
N ILE A 89 -10.72 -15.98 -5.64
CA ILE A 89 -9.38 -16.13 -6.21
C ILE A 89 -8.54 -14.85 -6.06
N TYR A 90 -9.17 -13.68 -6.18
CA TYR A 90 -8.47 -12.40 -6.07
C TYR A 90 -8.00 -12.13 -4.64
N SER A 91 -8.81 -12.49 -3.63
CA SER A 91 -8.41 -12.38 -2.23
C SER A 91 -7.23 -13.31 -1.92
N ARG A 92 -7.24 -14.54 -2.46
CA ARG A 92 -6.11 -15.48 -2.34
C ARG A 92 -4.83 -14.96 -2.99
N ILE A 93 -4.93 -14.33 -4.16
CA ILE A 93 -3.77 -13.74 -4.83
C ILE A 93 -3.11 -12.63 -3.98
N VAL A 94 -3.94 -11.80 -3.32
CA VAL A 94 -3.45 -10.77 -2.38
C VAL A 94 -2.83 -11.41 -1.14
N GLU A 95 -3.48 -12.43 -0.57
CA GLU A 95 -2.97 -13.19 0.58
C GLU A 95 -1.61 -13.84 0.25
N ASP A 96 -1.50 -14.52 -0.88
CA ASP A 96 -0.26 -15.14 -1.37
C ASP A 96 0.85 -14.10 -1.52
N GLY A 97 0.57 -12.96 -2.15
CA GLY A 97 1.54 -11.87 -2.31
C GLY A 97 2.03 -11.31 -0.98
N CYS A 98 1.12 -11.18 -0.01
CA CYS A 98 1.44 -10.74 1.35
C CYS A 98 2.31 -11.78 2.07
N LEU A 99 1.93 -13.05 2.07
CA LEU A 99 2.66 -14.13 2.74
C LEU A 99 4.02 -14.36 2.10
N GLU A 100 4.12 -14.34 0.77
CA GLU A 100 5.38 -14.41 0.04
C GLU A 100 6.32 -13.30 0.52
N ARG A 101 5.82 -12.05 0.60
CA ARG A 101 6.63 -10.91 1.04
C ARG A 101 7.06 -11.02 2.50
N LEU A 102 6.16 -11.39 3.40
CA LEU A 102 6.47 -11.56 4.82
C LEU A 102 7.47 -12.71 5.04
N SER A 103 7.43 -13.76 4.23
CA SER A 103 8.37 -14.88 4.32
C SER A 103 9.82 -14.53 3.98
N GLN A 104 10.06 -13.38 3.35
CA GLN A 104 11.40 -12.90 3.00
C GLN A 104 12.16 -12.31 4.20
N THR A 105 11.48 -12.12 5.34
CA THR A 105 12.09 -11.69 6.60
C THR A 105 11.90 -12.75 7.68
N ASN A 106 12.93 -12.98 8.49
CA ASN A 106 12.85 -13.89 9.64
C ASN A 106 12.21 -13.24 10.87
N SER A 107 11.98 -11.92 10.83
CA SER A 107 11.43 -11.15 11.96
C SER A 107 9.93 -11.33 12.14
N VAL A 108 9.23 -11.91 11.16
CA VAL A 108 7.77 -12.13 11.20
C VAL A 108 7.47 -13.57 10.80
N LYS A 109 6.63 -14.25 11.59
CA LYS A 109 6.11 -15.58 11.28
C LYS A 109 4.65 -15.43 10.83
N ALA A 110 4.45 -15.31 9.53
CA ALA A 110 3.12 -15.15 8.94
C ALA A 110 2.47 -16.51 8.65
N SER A 111 1.18 -16.64 8.95
CA SER A 111 0.37 -17.81 8.59
C SER A 111 -0.98 -17.39 8.00
N PRO A 112 -1.46 -18.07 6.94
CA PRO A 112 -2.80 -17.84 6.41
C PRO A 112 -3.86 -18.27 7.42
N THR A 113 -5.05 -17.70 7.27
CA THR A 113 -6.25 -18.12 8.00
C THR A 113 -7.36 -18.42 7.01
N LYS A 114 -8.44 -19.06 7.48
CA LYS A 114 -9.66 -19.16 6.69
C LYS A 114 -10.25 -17.76 6.45
N GLU A 115 -11.27 -17.70 5.60
CA GLU A 115 -12.07 -16.49 5.47
C GLU A 115 -12.62 -16.07 6.84
N LEU A 116 -12.45 -14.79 7.17
CA LEU A 116 -12.79 -14.21 8.46
C LEU A 116 -13.44 -12.86 8.23
N ASN A 117 -14.63 -12.67 8.79
CA ASN A 117 -15.18 -11.33 8.88
C ASN A 117 -14.38 -10.48 9.89
N ARG A 118 -14.55 -9.16 9.83
CA ARG A 118 -13.82 -8.22 10.70
C ARG A 118 -13.99 -8.51 12.19
N LYS A 119 -15.19 -8.93 12.62
CA LYS A 119 -15.45 -9.27 14.03
C LYS A 119 -14.65 -10.51 14.46
N GLN A 120 -14.63 -11.56 13.65
CA GLN A 120 -13.85 -12.77 13.91
C GLN A 120 -12.35 -12.47 13.95
N ALA A 121 -11.84 -11.59 13.09
CA ALA A 121 -10.46 -11.15 13.13
C ALA A 121 -10.10 -10.45 14.46
N ILE A 122 -10.98 -9.55 14.94
CA ILE A 122 -10.84 -8.90 16.25
C ILE A 122 -10.89 -9.93 17.39
N ASP A 123 -11.80 -10.90 17.32
CA ASP A 123 -11.94 -11.92 18.35
C ASP A 123 -10.71 -12.84 18.41
N ILE A 124 -10.12 -13.20 17.26
CA ILE A 124 -8.84 -13.92 17.19
C ILE A 124 -7.71 -13.09 17.81
N ALA A 125 -7.65 -11.79 17.50
CA ALA A 125 -6.63 -10.90 18.06
C ALA A 125 -6.77 -10.77 19.59
N LYS A 126 -8.00 -10.66 20.11
CA LYS A 126 -8.28 -10.63 21.56
C LYS A 126 -7.95 -11.95 22.25
N GLY A 127 -8.23 -13.08 21.59
CA GLY A 127 -7.96 -14.41 22.12
C GLY A 127 -6.48 -14.81 22.08
N SER A 128 -5.63 -14.04 21.39
CA SER A 128 -4.19 -14.30 21.27
C SER A 128 -3.39 -13.29 22.09
N SER A 129 -2.35 -13.73 22.82
CA SER A 129 -1.53 -12.84 23.65
C SER A 129 -0.41 -12.13 22.89
N ASP A 130 0.06 -12.71 21.79
CA ASP A 130 1.24 -12.26 21.05
C ASP A 130 1.01 -12.11 19.52
N THR A 131 -0.09 -12.66 19.01
CA THR A 131 -0.34 -12.77 17.58
C THR A 131 -1.10 -11.56 17.03
N TYR A 132 -0.47 -10.85 16.11
CA TYR A 132 -1.14 -9.81 15.33
C TYR A 132 -2.06 -10.43 14.29
N VAL A 133 -3.17 -9.75 13.98
CA VAL A 133 -4.08 -10.17 12.90
C VAL A 133 -4.10 -9.09 11.84
N LEU A 134 -3.59 -9.42 10.65
CA LEU A 134 -3.74 -8.61 9.45
C LEU A 134 -5.01 -9.08 8.74
N TRP A 135 -6.02 -8.22 8.75
CA TRP A 135 -7.30 -8.47 8.08
C TRP A 135 -7.44 -7.55 6.88
N PHE A 136 -7.98 -8.06 5.78
CA PHE A 136 -8.27 -7.24 4.61
C PHE A 136 -9.52 -7.66 3.85
N GLU A 137 -10.01 -6.78 3.00
CA GLU A 137 -11.08 -7.05 2.05
C GLU A 137 -10.81 -6.34 0.72
N LEU A 138 -11.50 -6.81 -0.32
CA LEU A 138 -11.45 -6.21 -1.64
C LEU A 138 -12.63 -5.26 -1.83
N GLU A 139 -12.33 -4.03 -2.18
CA GLU A 139 -13.32 -2.99 -2.48
C GLU A 139 -13.28 -2.66 -3.98
N VAL A 140 -14.44 -2.35 -4.54
CA VAL A 140 -14.52 -1.80 -5.91
C VAL A 140 -14.29 -0.31 -5.83
N ASP A 141 -13.32 0.20 -6.59
CA ASP A 141 -13.07 1.64 -6.67
C ASP A 141 -14.30 2.36 -7.26
N LEU A 142 -14.87 3.28 -6.47
CA LEU A 142 -16.18 3.91 -6.72
C LEU A 142 -16.16 4.85 -7.95
N ALA A 143 -14.99 5.23 -8.46
CA ALA A 143 -14.90 6.00 -9.70
C ALA A 143 -15.50 5.26 -10.92
N ASP A 144 -15.62 3.92 -10.87
CA ASP A 144 -16.22 3.09 -11.91
C ASP A 144 -17.42 2.26 -11.39
N SER A 145 -18.00 2.59 -10.22
CA SER A 145 -19.10 1.80 -9.62
C SER A 145 -20.37 1.78 -10.47
N ASP A 146 -20.60 2.78 -11.32
CA ASP A 146 -21.72 2.82 -12.27
C ASP A 146 -21.64 1.70 -13.31
N ARG A 147 -20.48 1.08 -13.50
CA ARG A 147 -20.27 -0.07 -14.40
C ARG A 147 -20.37 -1.43 -13.71
N ALA A 148 -20.47 -1.46 -12.38
CA ALA A 148 -20.64 -2.70 -11.60
C ALA A 148 -22.10 -3.22 -11.61
N GLY A 149 -22.98 -2.63 -12.43
CA GLY A 149 -24.36 -3.06 -12.60
C GLY A 149 -24.50 -4.37 -13.39
N MET A 150 -25.11 -5.37 -12.74
CA MET A 150 -25.55 -6.67 -13.28
C MET A 150 -24.49 -7.63 -13.87
N GLY A 151 -23.19 -7.33 -13.77
CA GLY A 151 -22.09 -8.19 -14.24
C GLY A 151 -21.05 -8.51 -13.17
N GLY A 152 -20.12 -9.42 -13.48
CA GLY A 152 -18.96 -9.69 -12.62
C GLY A 152 -18.07 -8.45 -12.48
N VAL A 153 -17.48 -8.25 -11.31
CA VAL A 153 -16.58 -7.11 -11.05
C VAL A 153 -15.31 -7.27 -11.89
N ASN A 154 -14.97 -6.25 -12.70
CA ASN A 154 -13.69 -6.25 -13.41
C ASN A 154 -12.55 -6.17 -12.38
N PRO A 155 -11.64 -7.16 -12.34
CA PRO A 155 -10.62 -7.23 -11.31
C PRO A 155 -9.63 -6.08 -11.35
N GLN A 156 -9.53 -5.32 -12.44
CA GLN A 156 -8.65 -4.14 -12.53
C GLN A 156 -9.11 -2.96 -11.66
N TYR A 157 -10.38 -2.93 -11.25
CA TYR A 157 -10.94 -1.87 -10.38
C TYR A 157 -10.99 -2.25 -8.91
N LEU A 158 -10.36 -3.37 -8.53
CA LEU A 158 -10.29 -3.79 -7.14
C LEU A 158 -9.21 -3.00 -6.40
N SER A 159 -9.49 -2.60 -5.18
CA SER A 159 -8.53 -2.07 -4.23
C SER A 159 -8.57 -2.90 -2.95
N VAL A 160 -7.48 -2.90 -2.19
CA VAL A 160 -7.37 -3.66 -0.95
C VAL A 160 -7.50 -2.70 0.22
N ARG A 161 -8.54 -2.87 1.03
CA ARG A 161 -8.67 -2.20 2.34
C ARG A 161 -8.16 -3.16 3.40
N PHE A 162 -7.26 -2.70 4.27
CA PHE A 162 -6.68 -3.55 5.32
C PHE A 162 -6.69 -2.87 6.68
N GLU A 163 -6.68 -3.69 7.73
CA GLU A 163 -6.55 -3.32 9.13
C GLU A 163 -5.64 -4.32 9.85
N VAL A 164 -4.81 -3.83 10.76
CA VAL A 164 -3.96 -4.66 11.63
C VAL A 164 -4.47 -4.56 13.05
N PHE A 165 -4.83 -5.68 13.66
CA PHE A 165 -5.29 -5.74 15.04
C PHE A 165 -4.16 -6.17 15.98
N THR A 166 -4.03 -5.46 17.11
CA THR A 166 -3.06 -5.81 18.17
C THR A 166 -3.52 -7.01 18.97
N PRO A 167 -2.60 -7.90 19.39
CA PRO A 167 -2.93 -9.01 20.29
C PRO A 167 -3.48 -8.53 21.64
N GLY A 168 -4.28 -9.37 22.29
CA GLY A 168 -4.90 -9.18 23.60
C GLY A 168 -6.05 -8.17 23.63
N THR A 169 -5.98 -7.09 22.85
CA THR A 169 -6.99 -6.02 22.86
C THR A 169 -7.90 -6.03 21.63
N GLY A 170 -7.39 -6.51 20.48
CA GLY A 170 -8.08 -6.43 19.19
C GLY A 170 -8.28 -4.99 18.70
N LYS A 171 -7.58 -4.00 19.26
CA LYS A 171 -7.59 -2.62 18.74
C LYS A 171 -6.83 -2.53 17.43
N THR A 172 -7.29 -1.66 16.54
CA THR A 172 -6.61 -1.38 15.27
C THR A 172 -5.29 -0.64 15.56
N LYS A 173 -4.17 -1.25 15.16
CA LYS A 173 -2.83 -0.63 15.21
C LYS A 173 -2.61 0.28 14.02
N THR A 174 -3.02 -0.16 12.84
CA THR A 174 -2.95 0.60 11.58
C THR A 174 -4.04 0.13 10.64
N SER A 175 -4.41 0.98 9.69
CA SER A 175 -5.32 0.65 8.60
C SER A 175 -4.94 1.45 7.35
N GLY A 176 -5.44 1.02 6.21
CA GLY A 176 -5.26 1.78 4.98
C GLY A 176 -5.82 1.11 3.74
N HIS A 177 -5.63 1.78 2.62
CA HIS A 177 -5.98 1.29 1.29
C HIS A 177 -4.72 1.12 0.44
N VAL A 178 -4.73 0.06 -0.37
CA VAL A 178 -3.71 -0.24 -1.37
C VAL A 178 -4.41 -0.38 -2.72
N TYR A 179 -3.99 0.45 -3.67
CA TYR A 179 -4.56 0.49 -5.02
C TYR A 179 -3.67 -0.31 -5.97
N GLN A 180 -4.28 -0.94 -6.96
CA GLN A 180 -3.52 -1.61 -8.02
C GLN A 180 -2.68 -0.61 -8.79
N ARG A 181 -1.37 -0.88 -8.90
CA ARG A 181 -0.42 -0.03 -9.62
C ARG A 181 0.50 -0.88 -10.49
N PRO A 182 0.83 -0.41 -11.71
CA PRO A 182 1.67 -1.16 -12.63
C PRO A 182 3.16 -1.12 -12.25
N ARG A 183 3.56 -0.23 -11.34
CA ARG A 183 4.92 -0.16 -10.77
C ARG A 183 4.84 -0.32 -9.25
N GLY A 184 5.86 -0.94 -8.67
CA GLY A 184 5.95 -1.41 -7.28
C GLY A 184 5.77 -0.35 -6.18
N PRO A 185 6.13 -0.69 -4.92
CA PRO A 185 5.83 0.13 -3.75
C PRO A 185 6.33 1.58 -3.90
N GLY A 186 5.52 2.58 -3.52
CA GLY A 186 5.95 4.00 -3.45
C GLY A 186 5.51 4.92 -4.60
N GLY A 187 4.66 4.47 -5.52
CA GLY A 187 4.04 5.34 -6.53
C GLY A 187 2.96 6.28 -5.97
N LEU A 188 2.58 7.33 -6.72
CA LEU A 188 1.42 8.17 -6.39
C LEU A 188 0.11 7.35 -6.47
N PRO A 189 -0.84 7.51 -5.52
CA PRO A 189 -2.16 6.88 -5.53
C PRO A 189 -3.07 7.55 -6.56
N ILE A 190 -2.74 7.42 -7.84
CA ILE A 190 -3.62 7.89 -8.90
C ILE A 190 -4.22 6.65 -9.56
N PRO A 191 -5.55 6.45 -9.51
CA PRO A 191 -6.21 5.46 -10.36
C PRO A 191 -5.95 5.86 -11.81
N LEU A 192 -5.07 5.11 -12.48
CA LEU A 192 -4.77 5.34 -13.88
C LEU A 192 -5.86 4.62 -14.70
N PRO A 193 -6.55 5.30 -15.62
CA PRO A 193 -7.64 4.72 -16.41
C PRO A 193 -7.20 3.59 -17.36
N ARG A 194 -5.92 3.21 -17.35
CA ARG A 194 -5.33 2.09 -18.09
C ARG A 194 -4.19 1.49 -17.30
N THR A 195 -4.50 0.66 -16.32
CA THR A 195 -3.46 -0.15 -15.65
C THR A 195 -3.01 -1.23 -16.62
N SER A 196 -1.88 -1.01 -17.30
CA SER A 196 -1.27 -2.03 -18.16
C SER A 196 -0.69 -3.14 -17.29
N GLY A 197 -1.30 -4.33 -17.31
CA GLY A 197 -0.82 -5.51 -16.59
C GLY A 197 -1.92 -6.54 -16.32
N SER A 198 -1.53 -7.76 -15.98
CA SER A 198 -2.48 -8.75 -15.47
C SER A 198 -3.00 -8.30 -14.11
N ALA A 199 -4.32 -8.33 -13.91
CA ALA A 199 -4.93 -8.00 -12.61
C ALA A 199 -4.38 -8.88 -11.48
N GLU A 200 -4.04 -10.13 -11.77
CA GLU A 200 -3.42 -11.05 -10.80
C GLU A 200 -2.05 -10.53 -10.34
N TYR A 201 -1.24 -10.04 -11.27
CA TYR A 201 0.08 -9.47 -10.94
C TYR A 201 -0.06 -8.22 -10.07
N LEU A 202 -1.01 -7.34 -10.43
CA LEU A 202 -1.27 -6.09 -9.71
C LEU A 202 -1.78 -6.34 -8.30
N LEU A 203 -2.73 -7.26 -8.13
CA LEU A 203 -3.26 -7.68 -6.83
C LEU A 203 -2.19 -8.36 -5.97
N ARG A 204 -1.35 -9.21 -6.57
CA ARG A 204 -0.20 -9.79 -5.85
C ARG A 204 0.73 -8.69 -5.36
N ASN A 205 1.01 -7.67 -6.16
CA ASN A 205 1.78 -6.50 -5.73
C ASN A 205 1.08 -5.71 -4.61
N CYS A 206 -0.26 -5.57 -4.62
CA CYS A 206 -1.00 -4.99 -3.50
C CYS A 206 -0.77 -5.77 -2.20
N GLY A 207 -0.76 -7.11 -2.27
CA GLY A 207 -0.41 -7.97 -1.14
C GLY A 207 1.01 -7.69 -0.60
N ARG A 208 1.98 -7.50 -1.49
CA ARG A 208 3.37 -7.15 -1.12
C ARG A 208 3.46 -5.77 -0.47
N GLU A 209 2.78 -4.75 -1.00
CA GLU A 209 2.77 -3.41 -0.41
C GLU A 209 2.07 -3.42 0.96
N MET A 210 1.00 -4.19 1.12
CA MET A 210 0.34 -4.38 2.41
C MET A 210 1.29 -5.01 3.44
N ALA A 211 2.07 -6.02 3.04
CA ALA A 211 3.11 -6.61 3.89
C ALA A 211 4.19 -5.58 4.28
N ASP A 212 4.65 -4.74 3.35
CA ASP A 212 5.63 -3.70 3.66
C ASP A 212 5.09 -2.69 4.69
N ARG A 213 3.83 -2.26 4.57
CA ARG A 213 3.18 -1.37 5.56
C ARG A 213 3.02 -2.03 6.93
N LEU A 214 2.76 -3.34 6.97
CA LEU A 214 2.75 -4.10 8.21
C LEU A 214 4.14 -4.11 8.85
N LEU A 215 5.19 -4.40 8.06
CA LEU A 215 6.57 -4.41 8.56
C LEU A 215 6.99 -3.06 9.14
N ASP A 216 6.63 -1.95 8.48
CA ASP A 216 6.87 -0.60 9.02
C ASP A 216 6.17 -0.37 10.36
N THR A 217 4.92 -0.81 10.46
CA THR A 217 4.09 -0.68 11.66
C THR A 217 4.65 -1.52 12.82
N LEU A 218 5.34 -2.61 12.50
CA LEU A 218 6.08 -3.44 13.45
C LEU A 218 7.52 -2.95 13.68
N SER A 219 7.95 -1.90 12.99
CA SER A 219 9.32 -1.36 13.00
C SER A 219 10.36 -2.42 12.62
N VAL A 220 10.00 -3.29 11.68
CA VAL A 220 10.85 -4.35 11.12
C VAL A 220 11.42 -3.89 9.79
N ALA A 221 12.69 -4.21 9.53
CA ALA A 221 13.34 -3.90 8.26
C ALA A 221 12.62 -4.61 7.08
N ARG A 222 12.31 -3.84 6.03
CA ARG A 222 11.71 -4.38 4.82
C ARG A 222 12.73 -5.24 4.05
N PRO A 223 12.31 -6.35 3.43
CA PRO A 223 13.18 -7.06 2.51
C PRO A 223 13.48 -6.20 1.27
N PRO A 224 14.60 -6.44 0.55
CA PRO A 224 14.92 -5.70 -0.66
C PRO A 224 13.86 -5.94 -1.74
N ASP A 225 13.64 -4.95 -2.61
CA ASP A 225 12.78 -5.11 -3.77
C ASP A 225 13.44 -6.07 -4.77
N ARG A 226 12.69 -7.06 -5.26
CA ARG A 226 13.16 -7.95 -6.33
C ARG A 226 13.01 -7.20 -7.66
N ASN A 227 14.13 -6.84 -8.27
CA ASN A 227 14.21 -6.36 -9.66
C ASN A 227 13.78 -7.44 -10.65
#